data_AF-A0A9X2ZDN4-F1
#
_entry.id   AF-A0A9X2ZDN4-F1
#
_cell.length_a   1.000
_cell.length_b   1.000
_cell.length_c   1.000
_cell.angle_alpha   90.00
_cell.angle_beta   90.00
_cell.angle_gamma   90.00
#
_symmetry.space_group_name_H-M   'P 1'
#
loop_
_entity.id
_entity.type
_entity.pdbx_description
1 polymer ?
#
loop_
_entity_poly.entity_id
_entity_poly.type
_entity_poly.pdbx_seq_one_letter_code
_entity_poly.pdbx_strand_id
1 'polypeptide(L)'
;MKNKIKYIGLFLFVCQTIFGQSFLDTAKQSIAFLNKDVILSGLHSNTHLPLIIGFAKRYENTGDSYYRDVVSHFWDMLEHHHCYANGSSSGPRPIATTPTAQTSEHWGKPDCLSTTLTDKTSESCVSHNTQKITSTLFRWTAQPEYADVYMNTLYNSVFALQNPETGWNVYSLPLGSPNKKGFASPSEFFCCNGTDVALTLMVKFDFLGKGNHSFQLIKDGKDDKSFSSEIIKVKKGDTLKIECLPRGGFVGVIR
;
A
#
# COMPACT_ATOMS: atom_id res chain seq x y z
N MET A 1 -3.60 -18.26 30.46
CA MET A 1 -2.91 -16.96 30.63
C MET A 1 -2.78 -16.30 29.26
N LYS A 2 -3.30 -15.07 29.14
CA LYS A 2 -3.47 -14.33 27.88
C LYS A 2 -2.13 -13.76 27.41
N ASN A 3 -1.46 -14.40 26.45
CA ASN A 3 -0.39 -13.76 25.69
C ASN A 3 -1.01 -12.81 24.66
N LYS A 4 -1.29 -11.57 25.09
CA LYS A 4 -1.59 -10.46 24.19
C LYS A 4 -0.34 -10.19 23.36
N ILE A 5 -0.32 -10.66 22.11
CA ILE A 5 0.67 -10.24 21.12
C ILE A 5 0.45 -8.74 20.89
N LYS A 6 1.36 -7.91 21.42
CA LYS A 6 1.37 -6.47 21.19
C LYS A 6 2.24 -6.20 19.95
N TYR A 7 1.60 -5.77 18.87
CA TYR A 7 2.19 -5.30 17.60
C TYR A 7 2.75 -6.38 16.66
N ILE A 8 1.96 -6.72 15.64
CA ILE A 8 2.41 -7.46 14.45
C ILE A 8 2.53 -6.42 13.32
N GLY A 9 3.77 -6.06 12.98
CA GLY A 9 4.09 -5.20 11.85
C GLY A 9 3.79 -5.91 10.53
N LEU A 10 3.02 -5.23 9.71
CA LEU A 10 2.37 -5.70 8.50
C LEU A 10 3.23 -5.36 7.26
N PHE A 11 3.12 -6.20 6.22
CA PHE A 11 3.80 -6.10 4.92
C PHE A 11 3.98 -4.64 4.44
N LEU A 12 5.22 -4.21 4.21
CA LEU A 12 5.53 -3.04 3.39
C LEU A 12 6.43 -3.48 2.24
N PHE A 13 5.85 -3.56 1.04
CA PHE A 13 6.61 -3.51 -0.20
C PHE A 13 6.23 -2.20 -0.90
N VAL A 14 7.26 -1.38 -1.14
CA VAL A 14 7.27 -0.15 -1.95
C VAL A 14 6.42 1.02 -1.44
N CYS A 15 6.84 1.72 -0.37
CA CYS A 15 6.59 3.17 -0.25
C CYS A 15 7.37 3.86 0.89
N GLN A 16 8.68 3.58 1.09
CA GLN A 16 9.42 4.19 2.22
C GLN A 16 10.43 5.28 1.89
N THR A 17 10.56 5.73 0.63
CA THR A 17 11.60 6.72 0.30
C THR A 17 11.19 8.19 0.49
N ILE A 18 9.97 8.54 0.92
CA ILE A 18 9.57 9.98 0.98
C ILE A 18 9.01 10.50 2.32
N PHE A 19 8.48 9.68 3.25
CA PHE A 19 7.75 10.26 4.40
C PHE A 19 8.11 9.64 5.76
N GLY A 20 9.03 10.30 6.48
CA GLY A 20 9.55 9.92 7.81
C GLY A 20 8.57 9.97 9.00
N GLN A 21 7.27 10.17 8.74
CA GLN A 21 6.21 10.20 9.76
C GLN A 21 5.25 8.98 9.70
N SER A 22 5.38 8.13 8.68
CA SER A 22 4.34 7.17 8.28
C SER A 22 4.23 5.89 9.12
N PHE A 23 5.29 5.38 9.74
CA PHE A 23 5.26 4.03 10.34
C PHE A 23 4.29 3.88 11.53
N LEU A 24 4.23 4.89 12.41
CA LEU A 24 3.34 4.86 13.57
C LEU A 24 1.87 5.06 13.19
N ASP A 25 1.62 5.87 12.17
CA ASP A 25 0.27 6.10 11.66
C ASP A 25 -0.23 4.86 10.93
N THR A 26 0.61 4.21 10.12
CA THR A 26 0.35 2.89 9.51
C THR A 26 0.04 1.83 10.56
N ALA A 27 0.78 1.78 11.68
CA ALA A 27 0.53 0.82 12.76
C ALA A 27 -0.79 1.10 13.50
N LYS A 28 -1.12 2.37 13.76
CA LYS A 28 -2.42 2.78 14.35
C LYS A 28 -3.57 2.50 13.39
N GLN A 29 -3.39 2.77 12.09
CA GLN A 29 -4.37 2.47 11.05
C GLN A 29 -4.61 0.97 10.94
N SER A 30 -3.54 0.18 10.98
CA SER A 30 -3.64 -1.28 11.01
C SER A 30 -4.51 -1.73 12.17
N ILE A 31 -4.34 -1.15 13.37
CA ILE A 31 -5.19 -1.41 14.54
C ILE A 31 -6.63 -0.95 14.32
N ALA A 32 -6.86 0.19 13.65
CA ALA A 32 -8.19 0.66 13.33
C ALA A 32 -8.90 -0.24 12.30
N PHE A 33 -8.19 -0.72 11.27
CA PHE A 33 -8.70 -1.68 10.29
C PHE A 33 -9.13 -2.98 10.96
N LEU A 34 -8.33 -3.42 11.92
CA LEU A 34 -8.62 -4.55 12.78
C LEU A 34 -9.95 -4.33 13.56
N ASN A 35 -10.32 -3.11 13.93
CA ASN A 35 -11.59 -2.83 14.62
C ASN A 35 -12.78 -2.49 13.70
N LYS A 36 -12.59 -2.43 12.37
CA LYS A 36 -13.61 -1.99 11.38
C LYS A 36 -14.12 -0.55 11.58
N ASP A 37 -13.38 0.28 12.32
CA ASP A 37 -13.72 1.69 12.58
C ASP A 37 -13.04 2.65 11.56
N VAL A 38 -12.63 2.15 10.40
CA VAL A 38 -11.78 2.94 9.48
C VAL A 38 -12.59 3.74 8.50
N ILE A 39 -12.25 5.03 8.45
CA ILE A 39 -12.63 5.94 7.38
C ILE A 39 -11.41 6.07 6.46
N LEU A 40 -11.51 5.64 5.19
CA LEU A 40 -10.42 5.73 4.22
C LEU A 40 -10.06 7.17 3.86
N SER A 41 -11.03 8.09 3.96
CA SER A 41 -10.86 9.50 3.64
C SER A 41 -9.67 10.13 4.39
N GLY A 42 -8.75 10.69 3.61
CA GLY A 42 -7.56 11.38 4.09
C GLY A 42 -6.31 10.51 4.20
N LEU A 43 -6.43 9.20 3.95
CA LEU A 43 -5.29 8.28 3.99
C LEU A 43 -4.58 8.21 2.66
N HIS A 44 -3.26 7.98 2.70
CA HIS A 44 -2.46 7.72 1.51
C HIS A 44 -2.76 6.32 0.96
N SER A 45 -3.25 6.25 -0.27
CA SER A 45 -3.90 5.07 -0.83
C SER A 45 -2.93 3.88 -0.94
N ASN A 46 -1.81 4.10 -1.63
CA ASN A 46 -0.82 3.04 -1.87
C ASN A 46 -0.01 2.65 -0.62
N THR A 47 -0.09 3.41 0.47
CA THR A 47 0.50 3.00 1.75
C THR A 47 -0.33 1.91 2.42
N HIS A 48 -1.65 1.95 2.24
CA HIS A 48 -2.59 1.08 2.95
C HIS A 48 -2.96 -0.17 2.15
N LEU A 49 -2.94 -0.13 0.82
CA LEU A 49 -3.26 -1.33 0.02
C LEU A 49 -2.30 -2.51 0.29
N PRO A 50 -0.96 -2.33 0.37
CA PRO A 50 -0.04 -3.41 0.72
C PRO A 50 -0.30 -4.01 2.10
N LEU A 51 -0.80 -3.21 3.04
CA LEU A 51 -1.17 -3.67 4.37
C LEU A 51 -2.30 -4.71 4.29
N ILE A 52 -3.33 -4.40 3.51
CA ILE A 52 -4.48 -5.29 3.30
C ILE A 52 -4.06 -6.57 2.57
N ILE A 53 -3.16 -6.48 1.59
CA ILE A 53 -2.55 -7.66 0.97
C ILE A 53 -1.82 -8.52 2.02
N GLY A 54 -1.11 -7.89 2.96
CA GLY A 54 -0.50 -8.57 4.10
C GLY A 54 -1.50 -9.29 5.01
N PHE A 55 -2.66 -8.67 5.29
CA PHE A 55 -3.75 -9.33 6.02
C PHE A 55 -4.31 -10.52 5.26
N ALA A 56 -4.48 -10.38 3.94
CA ALA A 56 -4.92 -11.50 3.11
C ALA A 56 -3.93 -12.66 3.19
N LYS A 57 -2.63 -12.38 3.10
CA LYS A 57 -1.62 -13.44 3.21
C LYS A 57 -1.60 -14.09 4.59
N ARG A 58 -1.87 -13.30 5.64
CA ARG A 58 -1.99 -13.84 7.00
C ARG A 58 -3.15 -14.81 7.12
N TYR A 59 -4.33 -14.47 6.60
CA TYR A 59 -5.47 -15.39 6.59
C TYR A 59 -5.12 -16.70 5.86
N GLU A 60 -4.52 -16.63 4.66
CA GLU A 60 -4.10 -17.82 3.92
C GLU A 60 -3.15 -18.74 4.71
N ASN A 61 -2.26 -18.15 5.51
CA ASN A 61 -1.27 -18.91 6.27
C ASN A 61 -1.78 -19.41 7.62
N THR A 62 -2.71 -18.70 8.28
CA THR A 62 -3.13 -19.02 9.65
C THR A 62 -4.56 -19.55 9.76
N GLY A 63 -5.40 -19.36 8.73
CA GLY A 63 -6.83 -19.66 8.76
C GLY A 63 -7.65 -18.74 9.67
N ASP A 64 -7.06 -17.67 10.21
CA ASP A 64 -7.75 -16.77 11.13
C ASP A 64 -8.73 -15.86 10.38
N SER A 65 -10.01 -16.25 10.40
CA SER A 65 -11.11 -15.61 9.66
C SER A 65 -11.24 -14.10 9.88
N TYR A 66 -10.74 -13.59 11.01
CA TYR A 66 -10.72 -12.17 11.28
C TYR A 66 -9.98 -11.36 10.19
N TYR A 67 -8.83 -11.85 9.71
CA TYR A 67 -8.08 -11.16 8.66
C TYR A 67 -8.79 -11.20 7.31
N ARG A 68 -9.50 -12.30 7.00
CA ARG A 68 -10.36 -12.39 5.81
C ARG A 68 -11.47 -11.33 5.86
N ASP A 69 -12.12 -11.19 7.01
CA ASP A 69 -13.23 -10.27 7.19
C ASP A 69 -12.77 -8.81 7.09
N VAL A 70 -11.57 -8.48 7.59
CA VAL A 70 -10.96 -7.15 7.42
C VAL A 70 -10.68 -6.86 5.94
N VAL A 71 -10.11 -7.81 5.20
CA VAL A 71 -9.81 -7.64 3.76
C VAL A 71 -11.09 -7.44 2.96
N SER A 72 -12.12 -8.25 3.24
CA SER A 72 -13.41 -8.17 2.54
C SER A 72 -14.10 -6.82 2.81
N HIS A 73 -14.12 -6.38 4.07
CA HIS A 73 -14.70 -5.09 4.44
C HIS A 73 -13.92 -3.89 3.89
N PHE A 74 -12.59 -3.96 3.85
CA PHE A 74 -11.78 -2.93 3.20
C PHE A 74 -12.12 -2.80 1.71
N TRP A 75 -12.20 -3.93 1.01
CA TRP A 75 -12.49 -3.93 -0.42
C TRP A 75 -13.86 -3.35 -0.73
N ASP A 76 -14.89 -3.71 0.05
CA ASP A 76 -16.25 -3.16 -0.05
C ASP A 76 -16.24 -1.63 0.11
N MET A 77 -15.58 -1.11 1.15
CA MET A 77 -15.42 0.33 1.33
C MET A 77 -14.70 0.99 0.15
N LEU A 78 -13.63 0.38 -0.35
CA LEU A 78 -12.82 0.95 -1.42
C LEU A 78 -13.61 1.01 -2.74
N GLU A 79 -14.13 -0.13 -3.19
CA GLU A 79 -14.74 -0.26 -4.51
C GLU A 79 -16.07 0.48 -4.61
N HIS A 80 -16.90 0.42 -3.57
CA HIS A 80 -18.24 1.00 -3.65
C HIS A 80 -18.27 2.50 -3.33
N HIS A 81 -17.27 3.04 -2.62
CA HIS A 81 -17.29 4.44 -2.16
C HIS A 81 -16.11 5.30 -2.59
N HIS A 82 -15.00 4.69 -3.04
CA HIS A 82 -13.76 5.41 -3.34
C HIS A 82 -13.16 5.11 -4.71
N CYS A 83 -13.74 4.23 -5.52
CA CYS A 83 -13.26 3.93 -6.87
C CYS A 83 -13.96 4.76 -7.94
N TYR A 84 -13.16 5.31 -8.87
CA TYR A 84 -13.67 5.96 -10.07
C TYR A 84 -14.15 4.92 -11.11
N ALA A 85 -14.80 5.41 -12.17
CA ALA A 85 -15.37 4.57 -13.22
C ALA A 85 -14.37 3.61 -13.90
N ASN A 86 -13.07 3.95 -13.94
CA ASN A 86 -12.03 3.09 -14.50
C ASN A 86 -11.61 1.92 -13.57
N GLY A 87 -12.21 1.81 -12.38
CA GLY A 87 -11.87 0.77 -11.39
C GLY A 87 -10.58 1.05 -10.61
N SER A 88 -10.07 2.27 -10.67
CA SER A 88 -8.97 2.74 -9.84
C SER A 88 -9.46 3.75 -8.81
N SER A 89 -8.60 4.10 -7.87
CA SER A 89 -8.87 5.05 -6.80
C SER A 89 -7.71 6.04 -6.65
N SER A 90 -7.62 6.77 -5.55
CA SER A 90 -6.64 7.83 -5.25
C SER A 90 -6.82 9.17 -6.00
N GLY A 91 -6.62 10.25 -5.26
CA GLY A 91 -6.81 11.64 -5.67
C GLY A 91 -6.42 12.60 -4.52
N PRO A 92 -6.98 13.81 -4.45
CA PRO A 92 -6.68 14.79 -3.41
C PRO A 92 -7.14 14.37 -2.00
N ARG A 93 -6.34 14.76 -1.01
CA ARG A 93 -6.65 14.65 0.42
C ARG A 93 -7.64 15.76 0.82
N PRO A 94 -8.76 15.46 1.51
CA PRO A 94 -9.75 16.48 1.89
C PRO A 94 -9.19 17.63 2.74
N ILE A 95 -8.21 17.35 3.59
CA ILE A 95 -7.44 18.34 4.33
C ILE A 95 -5.98 18.12 3.95
N ALA A 96 -5.47 18.81 2.94
CA ALA A 96 -4.12 18.58 2.46
C ALA A 96 -3.06 19.02 3.49
N THR A 97 -2.06 18.17 3.70
CA THR A 97 -0.91 18.44 4.59
C THR A 97 0.39 18.65 3.83
N THR A 98 0.41 18.34 2.54
CA THR A 98 1.54 18.50 1.63
C THR A 98 1.04 18.99 0.26
N PRO A 99 1.91 19.60 -0.57
CA PRO A 99 1.55 19.98 -1.94
C PRO A 99 1.02 18.80 -2.78
N THR A 100 1.65 17.62 -2.66
CA THR A 100 1.18 16.40 -3.36
C THR A 100 -0.22 16.01 -2.90
N ALA A 101 -0.48 16.04 -1.59
CA ALA A 101 -1.78 15.71 -1.02
C ALA A 101 -2.91 16.66 -1.46
N GLN A 102 -2.60 17.85 -2.01
CA GLN A 102 -3.64 18.73 -2.57
C GLN A 102 -4.26 18.18 -3.86
N THR A 103 -3.56 17.28 -4.56
CA THR A 103 -3.96 16.85 -5.91
C THR A 103 -3.99 15.34 -6.09
N SER A 104 -3.27 14.55 -5.28
CA SER A 104 -3.04 13.13 -5.61
C SER A 104 -2.79 12.21 -4.42
N GLU A 105 -2.74 10.91 -4.72
CA GLU A 105 -2.26 9.78 -3.89
C GLU A 105 -3.10 9.44 -2.65
N HIS A 106 -4.16 10.18 -2.35
CA HIS A 106 -4.99 9.97 -1.16
C HIS A 106 -6.42 9.57 -1.49
N TRP A 107 -7.11 8.93 -0.56
CA TRP A 107 -8.56 8.79 -0.67
C TRP A 107 -9.26 10.07 -0.25
N GLY A 108 -10.17 10.55 -1.10
CA GLY A 108 -11.08 11.65 -0.82
C GLY A 108 -12.20 11.26 0.14
N LYS A 109 -13.20 12.12 0.31
CA LYS A 109 -14.44 11.75 1.00
C LYS A 109 -15.17 10.65 0.20
N PRO A 110 -15.83 9.67 0.86
CA PRO A 110 -16.62 8.66 0.16
C PRO A 110 -17.70 9.34 -0.70
N ASP A 111 -18.01 8.75 -1.84
CA ASP A 111 -19.08 9.16 -2.77
C ASP A 111 -18.93 10.60 -3.33
N CYS A 112 -17.77 11.24 -3.16
CA CYS A 112 -17.50 12.62 -3.62
C CYS A 112 -16.57 12.70 -4.83
N LEU A 113 -16.41 11.61 -5.58
CA LEU A 113 -15.36 11.41 -6.59
C LEU A 113 -15.41 12.40 -7.77
N SER A 114 -16.59 12.90 -8.13
CA SER A 114 -16.73 13.88 -9.22
C SER A 114 -15.99 15.20 -8.94
N THR A 115 -15.79 15.53 -7.67
CA THR A 115 -15.10 16.76 -7.23
C THR A 115 -13.59 16.59 -7.08
N THR A 116 -13.07 15.37 -7.27
CA THR A 116 -11.68 15.03 -7.01
C THR A 116 -10.88 14.77 -8.29
N LEU A 117 -11.44 15.05 -9.47
CA LEU A 117 -10.91 14.78 -10.81
C LEU A 117 -9.74 15.69 -11.23
N THR A 118 -8.64 15.63 -10.48
CA THR A 118 -7.39 16.35 -10.78
C THR A 118 -6.59 15.70 -11.93
N ASP A 119 -5.55 16.39 -12.38
CA ASP A 119 -4.55 15.91 -13.35
C ASP A 119 -3.70 14.73 -12.82
N LYS A 120 -3.81 14.41 -11.52
CA LYS A 120 -3.02 13.38 -10.83
C LYS A 120 -3.85 12.35 -10.07
N THR A 121 -5.08 12.12 -10.52
CA THR A 121 -5.95 11.04 -10.03
C THR A 121 -5.50 9.67 -10.53
N SER A 122 -5.98 8.59 -9.89
CA SER A 122 -5.77 7.22 -10.36
C SER A 122 -4.28 6.84 -10.50
N GLU A 123 -3.56 6.84 -9.38
CA GLU A 123 -2.19 6.30 -9.28
C GLU A 123 -2.15 4.84 -9.73
N SER A 124 -1.19 4.47 -10.58
CA SER A 124 -1.12 3.11 -11.14
C SER A 124 -0.82 2.01 -10.13
N CYS A 125 0.00 2.29 -9.09
CA CYS A 125 0.20 1.35 -7.99
C CYS A 125 -1.10 1.01 -7.26
N VAL A 126 -2.02 1.97 -7.16
CA VAL A 126 -3.32 1.77 -6.51
C VAL A 126 -4.15 0.78 -7.31
N SER A 127 -4.20 0.91 -8.64
CA SER A 127 -4.88 -0.07 -9.51
C SER A 127 -4.29 -1.47 -9.37
N HIS A 128 -2.96 -1.59 -9.37
CA HIS A 128 -2.25 -2.87 -9.26
C HIS A 128 -2.52 -3.57 -7.91
N ASN A 129 -2.37 -2.86 -6.80
CA ASN A 129 -2.58 -3.47 -5.49
C ASN A 129 -4.06 -3.79 -5.24
N THR A 130 -4.97 -2.98 -5.79
CA THR A 130 -6.41 -3.25 -5.77
C THR A 130 -6.76 -4.54 -6.54
N GLN A 131 -6.15 -4.77 -7.71
CA GLN A 131 -6.29 -6.04 -8.45
C GLN A 131 -5.78 -7.26 -7.66
N LYS A 132 -4.69 -7.13 -6.90
CA LYS A 132 -4.19 -8.20 -6.03
C LYS A 132 -5.17 -8.57 -4.92
N ILE A 133 -5.81 -7.56 -4.31
CA ILE A 133 -6.84 -7.76 -3.29
C ILE A 133 -8.06 -8.44 -3.93
N THR A 134 -8.55 -7.88 -5.04
CA THR A 134 -9.74 -8.36 -5.77
C THR A 134 -9.57 -9.81 -6.23
N SER A 135 -8.43 -10.13 -6.86
CA SER A 135 -8.12 -11.52 -7.28
C SER A 135 -8.00 -12.48 -6.10
N THR A 136 -7.54 -12.01 -4.93
CA THR A 136 -7.49 -12.83 -3.72
C THR A 136 -8.88 -13.13 -3.17
N LEU A 137 -9.76 -12.13 -3.14
CA LEU A 137 -11.17 -12.33 -2.75
C LEU A 137 -11.91 -13.26 -3.71
N PHE A 138 -11.66 -13.14 -5.02
CA PHE A 138 -12.18 -14.08 -6.01
C PHE A 138 -11.70 -15.50 -5.74
N ARG A 139 -10.41 -15.72 -5.48
CA ARG A 139 -9.87 -17.06 -5.15
C ARG A 139 -10.51 -17.67 -3.89
N TRP A 140 -10.88 -16.85 -2.91
CA TRP A 140 -11.50 -17.34 -1.68
C TRP A 140 -12.98 -17.68 -1.82
N THR A 141 -13.70 -16.97 -2.69
CA THR A 141 -15.18 -16.97 -2.67
C THR A 141 -15.82 -17.36 -3.99
N ALA A 142 -15.08 -17.26 -5.10
CA ALA A 142 -15.56 -17.42 -6.47
C ALA A 142 -16.76 -16.52 -6.85
N GLN A 143 -16.96 -15.40 -6.14
CA GLN A 143 -18.07 -14.49 -6.45
C GLN A 143 -17.80 -13.70 -7.74
N PRO A 144 -18.79 -13.59 -8.65
CA PRO A 144 -18.61 -12.98 -9.97
C PRO A 144 -18.27 -11.48 -9.90
N GLU A 145 -18.76 -10.76 -8.88
CA GLU A 145 -18.49 -9.32 -8.70
C GLU A 145 -16.99 -9.00 -8.66
N TYR A 146 -16.18 -9.86 -8.02
CA TYR A 146 -14.73 -9.68 -8.00
C TYR A 146 -14.11 -9.84 -9.40
N ALA A 147 -14.64 -10.73 -10.24
CA ALA A 147 -14.17 -10.89 -11.61
C ALA A 147 -14.55 -9.67 -12.46
N ASP A 148 -15.76 -9.14 -12.30
CA ASP A 148 -16.24 -7.96 -13.03
C ASP A 148 -15.40 -6.72 -12.69
N VAL A 149 -15.16 -6.47 -11.40
CA VAL A 149 -14.31 -5.36 -10.95
C VAL A 149 -12.88 -5.54 -11.44
N TYR A 150 -12.30 -6.74 -11.31
CA TYR A 150 -10.95 -7.02 -11.77
C TYR A 150 -10.77 -6.69 -13.26
N MET A 151 -11.73 -7.12 -14.10
CA MET A 151 -11.69 -6.90 -15.54
C MET A 151 -11.92 -5.43 -15.89
N ASN A 152 -12.81 -4.73 -15.21
CA ASN A 152 -12.99 -3.28 -15.38
C ASN A 152 -11.68 -2.52 -15.12
N THR A 153 -11.04 -2.78 -13.98
CA THR A 153 -9.74 -2.17 -13.63
C THR A 153 -8.65 -2.55 -14.62
N LEU A 154 -8.64 -3.80 -15.12
CA LEU A 154 -7.63 -4.27 -16.07
C LEU A 154 -7.68 -3.47 -17.39
N TYR A 155 -8.87 -3.37 -17.99
CA TYR A 155 -9.02 -2.70 -19.27
C TYR A 155 -8.93 -1.18 -19.17
N ASN A 156 -9.58 -0.59 -18.16
CA ASN A 156 -9.76 0.86 -18.09
C ASN A 156 -8.67 1.57 -17.30
N SER A 157 -7.99 0.86 -16.39
CA SER A 157 -6.84 1.40 -15.66
C SER A 157 -5.53 0.81 -16.14
N VAL A 158 -5.31 -0.50 -15.98
CA VAL A 158 -3.97 -1.11 -16.13
C VAL A 158 -3.44 -1.07 -17.56
N PHE A 159 -4.22 -1.50 -18.55
CA PHE A 159 -3.79 -1.46 -19.96
C PHE A 159 -3.63 -0.02 -20.48
N ALA A 160 -4.31 0.94 -19.86
CA ALA A 160 -4.22 2.34 -20.22
C ALA A 160 -2.94 3.04 -19.71
N LEU A 161 -2.10 2.34 -18.93
CA LEU A 161 -0.90 2.90 -18.29
C LEU A 161 0.34 2.89 -19.17
N GLN A 162 0.46 1.98 -20.12
CA GLN A 162 1.70 1.84 -20.89
C GLN A 162 1.60 2.57 -22.23
N ASN A 163 2.64 3.30 -22.59
CA ASN A 163 2.78 3.84 -23.93
C ASN A 163 3.07 2.68 -24.91
N PRO A 164 2.25 2.48 -25.95
CA PRO A 164 2.42 1.35 -26.87
C PRO A 164 3.66 1.46 -27.76
N GLU A 165 4.20 2.67 -27.95
CA GLU A 165 5.37 2.91 -28.80
C GLU A 165 6.68 2.87 -28.00
N THR A 166 6.69 3.46 -26.80
CA THR A 166 7.92 3.64 -26.01
C THR A 166 8.03 2.69 -24.82
N GLY A 167 6.94 2.05 -24.42
CA GLY A 167 6.89 1.18 -23.24
C GLY A 167 6.88 1.90 -21.90
N TRP A 168 6.99 3.23 -21.87
CA TRP A 168 6.96 4.02 -20.63
C TRP A 168 5.58 4.07 -20.00
N ASN A 169 5.54 4.04 -18.66
CA ASN A 169 4.29 3.96 -17.92
C ASN A 169 3.79 5.33 -17.47
N VAL A 170 2.49 5.39 -17.18
CA VAL A 170 1.79 6.52 -16.57
C VAL A 170 1.77 6.34 -15.06
N TYR A 171 2.17 7.38 -14.32
CA TYR A 171 2.08 7.38 -12.86
C TYR A 171 0.64 7.58 -12.39
N SER A 172 0.00 8.65 -12.85
CA SER A 172 -1.39 9.01 -12.55
C SER A 172 -2.18 9.05 -13.86
N LEU A 173 -3.30 8.35 -13.90
CA LEU A 173 -4.20 8.29 -15.06
C LEU A 173 -5.37 9.27 -14.87
N PRO A 174 -5.24 10.56 -15.26
CA PRO A 174 -6.26 11.55 -14.96
C PRO A 174 -7.58 11.24 -15.66
N LEU A 175 -8.67 11.45 -14.93
CA LEU A 175 -10.04 11.22 -15.42
C LEU A 175 -10.82 12.51 -15.69
N GLY A 176 -10.34 13.66 -15.19
CA GLY A 176 -10.97 14.97 -15.40
C GLY A 176 -10.67 15.57 -16.78
N SER A 177 -11.52 16.50 -17.22
CA SER A 177 -11.29 17.31 -18.42
C SER A 177 -11.08 18.78 -18.04
N PRO A 178 -10.12 19.50 -18.66
CA PRO A 178 -9.18 19.05 -19.70
C PRO A 178 -7.86 18.54 -19.11
N ASN A 179 -7.65 17.22 -19.06
CA ASN A 179 -6.37 16.62 -18.70
C ASN A 179 -5.82 15.73 -19.81
N LYS A 180 -4.52 15.43 -19.75
CA LYS A 180 -3.81 14.53 -20.67
C LYS A 180 -2.98 13.53 -19.89
N LYS A 181 -2.80 12.33 -20.43
CA LYS A 181 -1.90 11.32 -19.87
C LYS A 181 -0.45 11.82 -19.97
N GLY A 182 0.29 11.76 -18.86
CA GLY A 182 1.72 11.97 -18.82
C GLY A 182 2.45 10.64 -18.70
N PHE A 183 3.32 10.32 -19.67
CA PHE A 183 4.19 9.14 -19.60
C PHE A 183 5.50 9.52 -18.94
N ALA A 184 6.03 8.61 -18.13
CA ALA A 184 7.34 8.77 -17.51
C ALA A 184 8.46 8.83 -18.58
N SER A 185 9.55 9.46 -18.20
CA SER A 185 10.79 9.50 -18.96
C SER A 185 11.87 8.61 -18.31
N PRO A 186 12.96 8.27 -19.04
CA PRO A 186 14.04 7.43 -18.50
C PRO A 186 14.70 7.95 -17.21
N SER A 187 14.59 9.26 -16.95
CA SER A 187 15.13 9.92 -15.76
C SER A 187 14.18 9.94 -14.56
N GLU A 188 12.96 9.45 -14.70
CA GLU A 188 11.92 9.53 -13.66
C GLU A 188 11.73 8.20 -12.91
N PHE A 189 12.09 8.23 -11.63
CA PHE A 189 12.02 7.06 -10.74
C PHE A 189 10.80 7.14 -9.83
N PHE A 190 9.65 6.73 -10.37
CA PHE A 190 8.41 6.63 -9.61
C PHE A 190 8.22 5.24 -8.97
N CYS A 191 7.42 5.15 -7.91
CA CYS A 191 7.09 3.87 -7.28
C CYS A 191 6.46 2.86 -8.27
N CYS A 192 5.68 3.35 -9.24
CA CYS A 192 4.99 2.56 -10.25
C CYS A 192 5.92 1.92 -11.30
N ASN A 193 7.11 2.50 -11.52
CA ASN A 193 8.13 1.91 -12.38
C ASN A 193 8.99 0.88 -11.62
N GLY A 194 8.81 0.78 -10.31
CA GLY A 194 9.74 0.09 -9.42
C GLY A 194 11.05 0.85 -9.29
N THR A 195 11.65 0.83 -8.10
CA THR A 195 13.02 1.32 -7.93
C THR A 195 13.97 0.15 -8.13
N ASP A 196 14.66 0.12 -9.27
CA ASP A 196 15.62 -0.94 -9.61
C ASP A 196 17.03 -0.64 -9.07
N VAL A 197 17.08 -0.05 -7.87
CA VAL A 197 18.30 0.34 -7.18
C VAL A 197 18.23 -0.20 -5.76
N ALA A 198 19.33 -0.76 -5.28
CA ALA A 198 19.44 -1.17 -3.89
C ALA A 198 19.28 0.04 -2.97
N LEU A 199 18.56 -0.12 -1.86
CA LEU A 199 18.28 0.97 -0.93
C LEU A 199 18.72 0.60 0.48
N THR A 200 19.30 1.57 1.18
CA THR A 200 19.53 1.48 2.63
C THR A 200 18.40 2.23 3.34
N LEU A 201 17.50 1.47 3.96
CA LEU A 201 16.39 2.02 4.75
C LEU A 201 16.82 2.20 6.21
N MET A 202 16.39 3.29 6.84
CA MET A 202 16.71 3.58 8.24
C MET A 202 15.46 3.49 9.11
N VAL A 203 15.50 2.61 10.11
CA VAL A 203 14.45 2.47 11.12
C VAL A 203 14.91 3.13 12.41
N LYS A 204 14.18 4.14 12.87
CA LYS A 204 14.38 4.77 14.18
C LYS A 204 13.39 4.17 15.18
N PHE A 205 13.91 3.61 16.27
CA PHE A 205 13.12 2.95 17.30
C PHE A 205 12.61 3.92 18.39
N ASP A 206 12.39 5.19 18.06
CA ASP A 206 11.93 6.24 18.99
C ASP A 206 10.57 5.93 19.62
N PHE A 207 9.79 5.06 18.98
CA PHE A 207 8.46 4.65 19.42
C PHE A 207 8.44 3.54 20.47
N LEU A 208 9.58 2.91 20.75
CA LEU A 208 9.64 1.83 21.75
C LEU A 208 9.47 2.36 23.17
N GLY A 209 8.86 1.55 24.04
CA GLY A 209 8.84 1.79 25.48
C GLY A 209 10.22 1.60 26.13
N LYS A 210 10.40 2.07 27.37
CA LYS A 210 11.63 1.81 28.15
C LYS A 210 11.85 0.30 28.28
N GLY A 211 13.08 -0.16 28.06
CA GLY A 211 13.47 -1.56 28.15
C GLY A 211 14.16 -2.08 26.89
N ASN A 212 14.56 -3.34 26.95
CA ASN A 212 15.11 -4.07 25.79
C ASN A 212 13.96 -4.77 25.06
N HIS A 213 13.91 -4.63 23.75
CA HIS A 213 12.95 -5.31 22.88
C HIS A 213 13.70 -6.19 21.89
N SER A 214 13.04 -7.26 21.43
CA SER A 214 13.61 -8.12 20.38
C SER A 214 12.98 -7.78 19.05
N PHE A 215 13.77 -7.32 18.10
CA PHE A 215 13.34 -7.02 16.74
C PHE A 215 13.73 -8.16 15.81
N GLN A 216 12.76 -8.95 15.36
CA GLN A 216 12.98 -9.89 14.28
C GLN A 216 12.92 -9.13 12.95
N LEU A 217 14.08 -9.01 12.30
CA LEU A 217 14.21 -8.52 10.95
C LEU A 217 14.04 -9.69 9.97
N ILE A 218 13.24 -9.50 8.94
CA ILE A 218 13.11 -10.38 7.78
C ILE A 218 13.34 -9.50 6.57
N LYS A 219 14.33 -9.77 5.73
CA LYS A 219 14.65 -8.95 4.56
C LYS A 219 15.02 -9.81 3.37
N ASP A 220 15.28 -9.20 2.22
CA ASP A 220 15.80 -9.92 1.06
C ASP A 220 17.08 -10.71 1.44
N GLY A 221 17.18 -11.92 0.89
CA GLY A 221 18.27 -12.84 1.13
C GLY A 221 19.52 -12.50 0.30
N LYS A 222 20.16 -13.52 -0.25
CA LYS A 222 21.32 -13.34 -1.12
C LYS A 222 20.92 -12.79 -2.49
N ASP A 223 19.69 -13.06 -2.89
CA ASP A 223 19.07 -12.70 -4.17
C ASP A 223 17.59 -12.32 -3.98
N ASP A 224 16.96 -11.86 -5.06
CA ASP A 224 15.53 -11.48 -5.13
C ASP A 224 14.56 -12.67 -5.01
N LYS A 225 15.08 -13.89 -4.78
CA LYS A 225 14.33 -15.14 -4.67
C LYS A 225 14.41 -15.78 -3.29
N SER A 226 15.14 -15.17 -2.36
CA SER A 226 15.34 -15.69 -1.01
C SER A 226 15.09 -14.62 0.04
N PHE A 227 14.79 -15.05 1.27
CA PHE A 227 14.65 -14.16 2.44
C PHE A 227 15.68 -14.54 3.50
N SER A 228 16.21 -13.54 4.19
CA SER A 228 17.01 -13.72 5.41
C SER A 228 16.20 -13.27 6.63
N SER A 229 16.40 -13.91 7.78
CA SER A 229 15.81 -13.47 9.04
C SER A 229 16.82 -13.51 10.18
N GLU A 230 16.82 -12.45 10.98
CA GLU A 230 17.68 -12.31 12.15
C GLU A 230 16.94 -11.63 13.30
N ILE A 231 17.40 -11.86 14.54
CA ILE A 231 16.84 -11.23 15.74
C ILE A 231 17.87 -10.25 16.30
N ILE A 232 17.49 -8.98 16.34
CA ILE A 232 18.31 -7.86 16.78
C ILE A 232 17.73 -7.32 18.09
N LYS A 233 18.56 -7.12 19.11
CA LYS A 233 18.13 -6.45 20.34
C LYS A 233 18.14 -4.94 20.10
N VAL A 234 17.01 -4.29 20.36
CA VAL A 234 16.83 -2.85 20.13
C VAL A 234 16.25 -2.15 21.36
N LYS A 235 16.60 -0.88 21.53
CA LYS A 235 16.12 0.02 22.58
C LYS A 235 15.51 1.28 21.96
N LYS A 236 14.75 2.01 22.79
CA LYS A 236 14.24 3.33 22.41
C LYS A 236 15.39 4.26 22.02
N GLY A 237 15.29 4.87 20.84
CA GLY A 237 16.32 5.79 20.31
C GLY A 237 17.36 5.14 19.40
N ASP A 238 17.40 3.80 19.34
CA ASP A 238 18.31 3.10 18.43
C ASP A 238 17.92 3.37 16.97
N THR A 239 18.91 3.37 16.09
CA THR A 239 18.71 3.45 14.64
C THR A 239 19.33 2.23 13.97
N LEU A 240 18.55 1.51 13.18
CA LEU A 240 19.02 0.37 12.39
C LEU A 240 19.01 0.72 10.91
N LYS A 241 20.13 0.46 10.25
CA LYS A 241 20.27 0.55 8.79
C LYS A 241 20.02 -0.82 8.19
N ILE A 242 19.13 -0.89 7.20
CA ILE A 242 18.70 -2.14 6.57
C ILE A 242 18.95 -2.02 5.07
N GLU A 243 19.86 -2.84 4.57
CA GLU A 243 20.17 -2.92 3.15
C GLU A 243 19.20 -3.89 2.46
N CYS A 244 18.48 -3.34 1.48
CA CYS A 244 17.52 -4.05 0.64
C CYS A 244 18.04 -4.11 -0.79
N LEU A 245 17.79 -5.23 -1.46
CA LEU A 245 18.17 -5.42 -2.87
C LEU A 245 17.36 -4.48 -3.78
N PRO A 246 17.72 -4.33 -5.08
CA PRO A 246 16.85 -3.67 -6.04
C PRO A 246 15.43 -4.23 -5.99
N ARG A 247 14.43 -3.34 -5.93
CA ARG A 247 13.01 -3.67 -5.73
C ARG A 247 12.70 -4.40 -4.43
N GLY A 248 13.68 -4.63 -3.55
CA GLY A 248 13.56 -5.39 -2.32
C GLY A 248 13.02 -4.60 -1.14
N GLY A 249 12.88 -5.26 0.01
CA GLY A 249 12.37 -4.64 1.22
C GLY A 249 12.66 -5.42 2.49
N PHE A 250 12.09 -4.96 3.59
CA PHE A 250 12.18 -5.66 4.87
C PHE A 250 10.88 -5.61 5.66
N VAL A 251 10.74 -6.58 6.55
CA VAL A 251 9.69 -6.70 7.57
C VAL A 251 10.36 -6.75 8.92
N GLY A 252 9.81 -5.99 9.87
CA GLY A 252 10.28 -5.93 11.24
C GLY A 252 9.19 -6.32 12.21
N VAL A 253 9.45 -7.30 13.08
CA VAL A 253 8.51 -7.74 14.13
C VAL A 253 9.13 -7.50 15.50
N ILE A 254 8.46 -6.73 16.35
CA ILE A 254 8.90 -6.50 17.73
C ILE A 254 8.26 -7.55 18.64
N ARG A 255 9.09 -8.20 19.46
CA ARG A 255 8.73 -9.20 20.47
C ARG A 255 9.15 -8.74 21.86
#